data_AF-A0A9E5EYP1-F1
#
_entry.id   AF-A0A9E5EYP1-F1
#
_cell.length_a   1.000
_cell.length_b   1.000
_cell.length_c   1.000
_cell.angle_alpha   90.00
_cell.angle_beta   90.00
_cell.angle_gamma   90.00
#
_symmetry.space_group_name_H-M   'P 1'
#
loop_
_entity.id
_entity.type
_entity.pdbx_description
1 polymer ?
#
loop_
_entity_poly.entity_id
_entity_poly.type
_entity_poly.pdbx_seq_one_letter_code
_entity_poly.pdbx_strand_id
1 'polypeptide(L)'
;GVIETSSPFKATFRTTSASETITLPYEVAGFYSGTIDWGDGGATSVNSYANRTHTYAISGDYIITITGVTIGFSFNNTGSILKIRSIQNWGNLILGNSGNYFDGCQNLTLTSVIGVLDLTGITSLTSMFRGCSSLTTINNINSWNTSAVTDMSFMFYGCSVFNQALSFDTSAVTTMYVMFANCSLFKSALTFNTSAVTDMIYMFANCSLFNQMLSFNTSAVTTMGGMFSGCSAFNQALSFNTSAVTDMNNMFSSCSSFNSVLTFTSTSAVTNMSSMFQSCMAFNQSVATLDTSAVRDMSFMFAGCSAFNQSVATITTQQVLDTSYMFAGCLVFNGAINGLFPSFLKSVVTDISFMFQSCSAFNRAINWNTFAVRDMSGMFSDCIIFNSP
;
A
#
# COMPACT_ATOMS: atom_id res chain seq x y z
N GLY A 1 -9.75 26.46 -37.52
CA GLY A 1 -10.91 25.54 -37.50
C GLY A 1 -10.38 24.13 -37.58
N VAL A 2 -10.34 23.43 -36.45
CA VAL A 2 -10.13 21.99 -36.43
C VAL A 2 -11.44 21.44 -35.88
N ILE A 3 -12.24 20.87 -36.76
CA ILE A 3 -13.35 20.01 -36.34
C ILE A 3 -12.68 18.69 -36.00
N GLU A 4 -12.15 18.56 -34.78
CA GLU A 4 -12.00 17.22 -34.24
C GLU A 4 -13.43 16.69 -34.04
N THR A 5 -13.79 15.68 -34.82
CA THR A 5 -14.98 14.89 -34.57
C THR A 5 -14.84 14.27 -33.19
N SER A 6 -15.41 14.93 -32.19
CA SER A 6 -15.18 14.60 -30.79
C SER A 6 -15.77 13.23 -30.49
N SER A 7 -14.94 12.31 -30.01
CA SER A 7 -15.39 10.95 -29.72
C SER A 7 -16.21 10.98 -28.43
N PRO A 8 -17.42 10.42 -28.40
CA PRO A 8 -18.24 10.44 -27.19
C PRO A 8 -17.67 9.50 -26.14
N PHE A 9 -17.81 9.88 -24.87
CA PHE A 9 -17.60 8.95 -23.76
C PHE A 9 -18.69 7.87 -23.83
N LYS A 10 -18.31 6.61 -23.66
CA LYS A 10 -19.24 5.48 -23.68
C LYS A 10 -18.95 4.53 -22.54
N ALA A 11 -19.93 4.26 -21.70
CA ALA A 11 -19.82 3.30 -20.61
C ALA A 11 -21.08 2.46 -20.46
N THR A 12 -20.89 1.20 -20.11
CA THR A 12 -21.98 0.28 -19.81
C THR A 12 -22.28 0.32 -18.32
N PHE A 13 -23.55 0.54 -17.99
CA PHE A 13 -24.08 0.43 -16.64
C PHE A 13 -25.17 -0.64 -16.58
N ARG A 14 -25.32 -1.30 -15.42
CA ARG A 14 -26.33 -2.33 -15.18
C ARG A 14 -27.30 -1.89 -14.10
N THR A 15 -28.59 -2.05 -14.38
CA THR A 15 -29.65 -2.10 -13.36
C THR A 15 -30.09 -3.55 -13.14
N THR A 16 -30.43 -3.91 -11.90
CA THR A 16 -30.77 -5.30 -11.53
C THR A 16 -32.26 -5.53 -11.28
N SER A 17 -33.02 -4.45 -11.14
CA SER A 17 -34.46 -4.46 -10.93
C SER A 17 -35.09 -3.29 -11.68
N ALA A 18 -36.39 -3.41 -11.95
CA ALA A 18 -37.18 -2.35 -12.56
C ALA A 18 -37.19 -1.09 -11.69
N SER A 19 -37.30 0.08 -12.32
CA SER A 19 -37.34 1.39 -11.68
C SER A 19 -36.06 1.77 -10.91
N GLU A 20 -34.94 1.12 -11.21
CA GLU A 20 -33.64 1.53 -10.69
C GLU A 20 -33.10 2.76 -11.41
N THR A 21 -32.40 3.59 -10.65
CA THR A 21 -31.78 4.80 -11.16
C THR A 21 -30.27 4.63 -11.36
N ILE A 22 -29.71 5.27 -12.39
CA ILE A 22 -28.28 5.53 -12.53
C ILE A 22 -28.06 7.03 -12.42
N THR A 23 -27.09 7.41 -11.60
CA THR A 23 -26.58 8.77 -11.44
C THR A 23 -25.13 8.79 -11.89
N LEU A 24 -24.81 9.61 -12.90
CA LEU A 24 -23.45 9.83 -13.37
C LEU A 24 -22.64 10.59 -12.29
N PRO A 25 -21.35 10.29 -12.11
CA PRO A 25 -20.53 10.79 -11.01
C PRO A 25 -19.98 12.20 -11.30
N TYR A 26 -20.85 13.10 -11.75
CA TYR A 26 -20.48 14.48 -12.03
C TYR A 26 -20.21 15.23 -10.75
N GLU A 27 -19.17 16.05 -10.75
CA GLU A 27 -18.86 16.97 -9.67
C GLU A 27 -19.70 18.25 -9.77
N VAL A 28 -20.06 18.84 -8.63
CA VAL A 28 -20.88 20.07 -8.56
C VAL A 28 -20.24 21.23 -9.33
N ALA A 29 -18.91 21.38 -9.20
CA ALA A 29 -18.15 22.45 -9.81
C ALA A 29 -17.66 22.12 -11.24
N GLY A 30 -18.07 20.97 -11.79
CA GLY A 30 -17.65 20.54 -13.11
C GLY A 30 -18.30 21.32 -14.26
N PHE A 31 -17.78 21.10 -15.46
CA PHE A 31 -18.28 21.70 -16.69
C PHE A 31 -18.77 20.62 -17.65
N TYR A 32 -20.00 20.76 -18.14
CA TYR A 32 -20.67 19.77 -18.95
C TYR A 32 -21.35 20.43 -20.14
N SER A 33 -21.18 19.84 -21.32
CA SER A 33 -21.84 20.30 -22.55
C SER A 33 -22.17 19.11 -23.46
N GLY A 34 -23.11 19.29 -24.38
CA GLY A 34 -23.57 18.22 -25.27
C GLY A 34 -24.79 17.48 -24.73
N THR A 35 -24.89 16.18 -25.00
CA THR A 35 -26.06 15.36 -24.67
C THR A 35 -25.67 14.06 -23.98
N ILE A 36 -26.62 13.50 -23.22
CA ILE A 36 -26.56 12.18 -22.62
C ILE A 36 -27.63 11.33 -23.32
N ASP A 37 -27.21 10.29 -24.02
CA ASP A 37 -28.05 9.18 -24.44
C ASP A 37 -27.95 8.08 -23.39
N TRP A 38 -29.08 7.74 -22.77
CA TRP A 38 -29.18 6.76 -21.70
C TRP A 38 -29.20 5.31 -22.20
N GLY A 39 -29.27 5.08 -23.52
CA GLY A 39 -29.15 3.76 -24.11
C GLY A 39 -30.39 2.87 -23.96
N ASP A 40 -31.51 3.40 -23.51
CA ASP A 40 -32.80 2.70 -23.38
C ASP A 40 -33.78 2.99 -24.53
N GLY A 41 -33.32 3.72 -25.55
CA GLY A 41 -34.14 4.16 -26.69
C GLY A 41 -35.06 5.36 -26.39
N GLY A 42 -34.97 5.93 -25.18
CA GLY A 42 -35.66 7.14 -24.78
C GLY A 42 -35.06 8.42 -25.37
N ALA A 43 -35.62 9.57 -24.97
CA ALA A 43 -35.11 10.87 -25.37
C ALA A 43 -33.76 11.17 -24.69
N THR A 44 -32.84 11.79 -25.44
CA THR A 44 -31.57 12.27 -24.88
C THR A 44 -31.79 13.42 -23.89
N SER A 45 -30.95 13.49 -22.88
CA SER A 45 -30.90 14.62 -21.94
C SER A 45 -29.80 15.62 -22.30
N VAL A 46 -29.93 16.88 -21.87
CA VAL A 46 -28.80 17.84 -21.93
C VAL A 46 -27.73 17.38 -20.95
N ASN A 47 -26.46 17.33 -21.39
CA ASN A 47 -25.33 16.98 -20.53
C ASN A 47 -25.08 18.11 -19.51
N SER A 48 -25.61 17.95 -18.30
CA SER A 48 -25.49 18.92 -17.21
C SER A 48 -25.52 18.23 -15.85
N TYR A 49 -25.00 18.91 -14.82
CA TYR A 49 -25.09 18.41 -13.45
C TYR A 49 -26.54 18.13 -13.03
N ALA A 50 -27.49 18.99 -13.39
CA ALA A 50 -28.90 18.84 -13.01
C ALA A 50 -29.57 17.60 -13.64
N ASN A 51 -29.12 17.18 -14.83
CA ASN A 51 -29.72 16.09 -15.60
C ASN A 51 -28.92 14.78 -15.53
N ARG A 52 -28.03 14.63 -14.55
CA ARG A 52 -27.10 13.48 -14.46
C ARG A 52 -27.73 12.17 -13.97
N THR A 53 -29.04 12.11 -13.80
CA THR A 53 -29.77 11.02 -13.16
C THR A 53 -30.89 10.53 -14.07
N HIS A 54 -30.99 9.22 -14.27
CA HIS A 54 -32.04 8.59 -15.08
C HIS A 54 -32.55 7.30 -14.47
N THR A 55 -33.86 7.07 -14.57
CA THR A 55 -34.55 5.89 -14.03
C THR A 55 -34.98 4.96 -15.15
N TYR A 56 -34.56 3.70 -15.07
CA TYR A 56 -34.83 2.69 -16.09
C TYR A 56 -36.05 1.87 -15.71
N ALA A 57 -37.05 1.83 -16.60
CA ALA A 57 -38.30 1.10 -16.36
C ALA A 57 -38.10 -0.42 -16.27
N ILE A 58 -37.09 -0.95 -16.97
CA ILE A 58 -36.75 -2.37 -17.03
C ILE A 58 -35.31 -2.52 -16.53
N SER A 59 -34.98 -3.66 -15.91
CA SER A 59 -33.60 -3.98 -15.57
C SER A 59 -32.81 -4.40 -16.80
N GLY A 60 -31.56 -3.97 -16.92
CA GLY A 60 -30.73 -4.36 -18.06
C GLY A 60 -29.35 -3.74 -18.05
N ASP A 61 -28.59 -4.04 -19.10
CA ASP A 61 -27.34 -3.37 -19.43
C ASP A 61 -27.60 -2.25 -20.44
N TYR A 62 -27.16 -1.05 -20.08
CA TYR A 62 -27.37 0.18 -20.85
C TYR A 62 -26.02 0.80 -21.19
N ILE A 63 -25.83 1.12 -22.47
CA ILE A 63 -24.65 1.86 -22.94
C ILE A 63 -25.01 3.34 -22.89
N ILE A 64 -24.53 4.02 -21.86
CA ILE A 64 -24.67 5.47 -21.74
C ILE A 64 -23.63 6.11 -22.65
N THR A 65 -24.07 6.95 -23.59
CA THR A 65 -23.23 7.69 -24.52
C THR A 65 -23.33 9.18 -24.22
N ILE A 66 -22.20 9.81 -23.91
CA ILE A 66 -22.13 11.24 -23.59
C ILE A 66 -21.35 11.96 -24.68
N THR A 67 -21.99 12.90 -25.35
CA THR A 67 -21.37 13.78 -26.34
C THR A 67 -20.95 15.11 -25.71
N GLY A 68 -20.09 15.86 -26.39
CA GLY A 68 -19.57 17.13 -25.89
C GLY A 68 -18.46 16.94 -24.86
N VAL A 69 -18.31 17.89 -23.95
CA VAL A 69 -17.22 17.95 -22.95
C VAL A 69 -17.76 17.56 -21.58
N THR A 70 -17.01 16.75 -20.84
CA THR A 70 -17.27 16.39 -19.44
C THR A 70 -16.01 16.67 -18.61
N ILE A 71 -16.04 17.72 -17.80
CA ILE A 71 -14.97 18.07 -16.84
C ILE A 71 -15.51 17.89 -15.43
N GLY A 72 -14.82 17.07 -14.64
CA GLY A 72 -15.19 16.77 -13.25
C GLY A 72 -15.99 15.47 -13.15
N PHE A 73 -15.31 14.38 -12.81
CA PHE A 73 -15.88 13.05 -12.80
C PHE A 73 -15.30 12.24 -11.64
N SER A 74 -16.05 12.09 -10.55
CA SER A 74 -15.57 11.40 -9.35
C SER A 74 -16.70 10.61 -8.68
N PHE A 75 -16.55 9.29 -8.68
CA PHE A 75 -17.49 8.40 -7.99
C PHE A 75 -17.38 8.56 -6.47
N ASN A 76 -16.16 8.73 -5.96
CA ASN A 76 -15.88 8.96 -4.55
C ASN A 76 -16.57 7.94 -3.61
N ASN A 77 -16.63 6.67 -4.03
CA ASN A 77 -17.32 5.59 -3.31
C ASN A 77 -18.82 5.89 -3.02
N THR A 78 -19.50 6.61 -3.91
CA THR A 78 -20.93 6.98 -3.77
C THR A 78 -21.76 6.74 -5.03
N GLY A 79 -23.08 6.72 -4.89
CA GLY A 79 -24.00 6.67 -6.02
C GLY A 79 -23.91 5.34 -6.79
N SER A 80 -23.59 5.41 -8.07
CA SER A 80 -23.73 4.27 -9.00
C SER A 80 -22.50 3.38 -9.12
N ILE A 81 -21.62 3.36 -8.10
CA ILE A 81 -20.34 2.61 -8.10
C ILE A 81 -20.47 1.13 -8.45
N LEU A 82 -21.52 0.46 -7.98
CA LEU A 82 -21.73 -0.97 -8.28
C LEU A 82 -22.40 -1.20 -9.64
N LYS A 83 -22.90 -0.14 -10.28
CA LYS A 83 -23.67 -0.23 -11.52
C LYS A 83 -22.80 -0.08 -12.76
N ILE A 84 -21.71 0.69 -12.71
CA ILE A 84 -20.76 0.78 -13.84
C ILE A 84 -20.07 -0.57 -14.05
N ARG A 85 -20.05 -1.05 -15.29
CA ARG A 85 -19.50 -2.36 -15.67
C ARG A 85 -18.27 -2.26 -16.55
N SER A 86 -18.30 -1.35 -17.51
CA SER A 86 -17.18 -1.14 -18.41
C SER A 86 -17.20 0.25 -19.02
N ILE A 87 -16.04 0.70 -19.48
CA ILE A 87 -15.90 1.87 -20.34
C ILE A 87 -15.47 1.35 -21.70
N GLN A 88 -16.23 1.73 -22.72
CA GLN A 88 -15.94 1.37 -24.10
C GLN A 88 -15.05 2.42 -24.75
N ASN A 89 -15.20 3.69 -24.40
CA ASN A 89 -14.41 4.80 -24.93
C ASN A 89 -14.33 5.94 -23.92
N TRP A 90 -13.13 6.48 -23.69
CA TRP A 90 -12.90 7.63 -22.82
C TRP A 90 -13.50 8.92 -23.37
N GLY A 91 -13.54 9.08 -24.70
CA GLY A 91 -14.05 10.31 -25.34
C GLY A 91 -13.38 11.58 -24.79
N ASN A 92 -14.16 12.65 -24.63
CA ASN A 92 -13.68 13.93 -24.08
C ASN A 92 -13.87 14.03 -22.57
N LEU A 93 -13.66 12.92 -21.85
CA LEU A 93 -13.67 12.93 -20.40
C LEU A 93 -12.39 13.57 -19.87
N ILE A 94 -12.53 14.64 -19.09
CA ILE A 94 -11.44 15.31 -18.38
C ILE A 94 -11.71 15.15 -16.89
N LEU A 95 -10.87 14.39 -16.20
CA LEU A 95 -11.11 14.02 -14.81
C LEU A 95 -11.02 15.19 -13.82
N GLY A 96 -10.10 16.14 -14.06
CA GLY A 96 -9.71 17.14 -13.06
C GLY A 96 -8.75 16.56 -12.01
N ASN A 97 -8.51 17.26 -10.89
CA ASN A 97 -7.51 16.90 -9.87
C ASN A 97 -8.11 16.52 -8.50
N SER A 98 -9.39 16.15 -8.46
CA SER A 98 -10.11 15.83 -7.21
C SER A 98 -9.84 14.41 -6.68
N GLY A 99 -9.23 13.53 -7.48
CA GLY A 99 -9.05 12.12 -7.15
C GLY A 99 -10.36 11.33 -7.05
N ASN A 100 -10.25 10.09 -6.57
CA ASN A 100 -11.37 9.17 -6.30
C ASN A 100 -12.26 8.89 -7.54
N TYR A 101 -11.68 8.99 -8.74
CA TYR A 101 -12.41 9.00 -10.01
C TYR A 101 -13.32 7.78 -10.19
N PHE A 102 -12.80 6.58 -9.91
CA PHE A 102 -13.52 5.31 -9.92
C PHE A 102 -13.49 4.60 -8.55
N ASP A 103 -13.28 5.35 -7.45
CA ASP A 103 -13.25 4.77 -6.10
C ASP A 103 -14.55 4.01 -5.79
N GLY A 104 -14.42 2.77 -5.35
CA GLY A 104 -15.51 1.86 -4.99
C GLY A 104 -16.16 1.16 -6.18
N CYS A 105 -15.71 1.37 -7.42
CA CYS A 105 -16.30 0.75 -8.61
C CYS A 105 -15.92 -0.74 -8.73
N GLN A 106 -16.44 -1.57 -7.81
CA GLN A 106 -16.07 -2.98 -7.65
C GLN A 106 -16.31 -3.83 -8.90
N ASN A 107 -17.31 -3.48 -9.69
CA ASN A 107 -17.73 -4.22 -10.88
C ASN A 107 -17.13 -3.69 -12.20
N LEU A 108 -16.25 -2.68 -12.13
CA LEU A 108 -15.66 -2.05 -13.30
C LEU A 108 -14.60 -2.94 -13.95
N THR A 109 -14.72 -3.11 -15.26
CA THR A 109 -13.72 -3.74 -16.13
C THR A 109 -13.30 -2.78 -17.23
N LEU A 110 -12.02 -2.75 -17.58
CA LEU A 110 -11.45 -1.82 -18.56
C LEU A 110 -10.65 -2.55 -19.65
N THR A 111 -10.89 -3.84 -19.84
CA THR A 111 -10.20 -4.68 -20.82
C THR A 111 -10.53 -4.36 -22.26
N SER A 112 -11.70 -3.76 -22.53
CA SER A 112 -12.20 -3.45 -23.88
C SER A 112 -12.25 -1.96 -24.19
N VAL A 113 -11.74 -1.10 -23.30
CA VAL A 113 -11.78 0.36 -23.54
C VAL A 113 -10.88 0.71 -24.73
N ILE A 114 -11.38 1.55 -25.64
CA ILE A 114 -10.60 2.08 -26.77
C ILE A 114 -10.11 3.50 -26.46
N GLY A 115 -9.04 3.90 -27.15
CA GLY A 115 -8.42 5.21 -26.98
C GLY A 115 -7.50 5.27 -25.76
N VAL A 116 -7.04 6.49 -25.47
CA VAL A 116 -6.16 6.84 -24.35
C VAL A 116 -6.89 7.88 -23.52
N LEU A 117 -6.87 7.74 -22.20
CA LEU A 117 -7.45 8.74 -21.31
C LEU A 117 -6.58 10.01 -21.35
N ASP A 118 -7.21 11.15 -21.60
CA ASP A 118 -6.51 12.43 -21.56
C ASP A 118 -6.20 12.83 -20.11
N LEU A 119 -4.90 12.89 -19.79
CA LEU A 119 -4.38 13.30 -18.48
C LEU A 119 -3.71 14.68 -18.53
N THR A 120 -3.97 15.47 -19.58
CA THR A 120 -3.42 16.82 -19.70
C THR A 120 -3.85 17.69 -18.52
N GLY A 121 -2.87 18.24 -17.79
CA GLY A 121 -3.11 19.08 -16.61
C GLY A 121 -3.46 18.31 -15.33
N ILE A 122 -3.40 16.97 -15.35
CA ILE A 122 -3.64 16.14 -14.18
C ILE A 122 -2.33 15.92 -13.43
N THR A 123 -2.31 16.31 -12.15
CA THR A 123 -1.19 16.17 -11.22
C THR A 123 -1.46 15.14 -10.13
N SER A 124 -2.70 14.70 -9.93
CA SER A 124 -3.08 13.69 -8.94
C SER A 124 -3.91 12.58 -9.57
N LEU A 125 -3.52 11.32 -9.33
CA LEU A 125 -4.31 10.12 -9.60
C LEU A 125 -4.76 9.42 -8.31
N THR A 126 -4.85 10.20 -7.22
CA THR A 126 -5.13 9.69 -5.89
C THR A 126 -6.45 8.91 -5.86
N SER A 127 -6.41 7.69 -5.35
CA SER A 127 -7.55 6.77 -5.26
C SER A 127 -8.28 6.50 -6.58
N MET A 128 -7.64 6.69 -7.75
CA MET A 128 -8.33 6.58 -9.05
C MET A 128 -9.12 5.28 -9.21
N PHE A 129 -8.56 4.13 -8.81
CA PHE A 129 -9.19 2.81 -8.89
C PHE A 129 -9.34 2.12 -7.54
N ARG A 130 -9.33 2.90 -6.46
CA ARG A 130 -9.47 2.34 -5.11
C ARG A 130 -10.73 1.48 -5.02
N GLY A 131 -10.61 0.28 -4.46
CA GLY A 131 -11.72 -0.66 -4.30
C GLY A 131 -12.29 -1.26 -5.59
N CYS A 132 -11.65 -1.08 -6.74
CA CYS A 132 -12.04 -1.75 -7.98
C CYS A 132 -11.62 -3.23 -7.97
N SER A 133 -12.31 -4.06 -7.20
CA SER A 133 -11.96 -5.47 -6.97
C SER A 133 -12.09 -6.40 -8.17
N SER A 134 -12.80 -6.02 -9.24
CA SER A 134 -12.85 -6.78 -10.51
C SER A 134 -11.81 -6.31 -11.55
N LEU A 135 -11.00 -5.30 -11.24
CA LEU A 135 -10.09 -4.69 -12.20
C LEU A 135 -8.85 -5.56 -12.40
N THR A 136 -8.75 -6.23 -13.55
CA THR A 136 -7.62 -7.09 -13.91
C THR A 136 -6.62 -6.40 -14.83
N THR A 137 -7.12 -5.71 -15.85
CA THR A 137 -6.34 -5.06 -16.92
C THR A 137 -7.12 -3.87 -17.46
N ILE A 138 -6.40 -2.79 -17.73
CA ILE A 138 -6.86 -1.57 -18.38
C ILE A 138 -6.20 -1.52 -19.76
N ASN A 139 -7.00 -1.58 -20.82
CA ASN A 139 -6.48 -1.48 -22.17
C ASN A 139 -5.85 -0.10 -22.42
N ASN A 140 -4.71 -0.07 -23.11
CA ASN A 140 -3.92 1.14 -23.40
C ASN A 140 -3.42 1.93 -22.18
N ILE A 141 -3.40 1.36 -20.96
CA ILE A 141 -2.94 2.09 -19.76
C ILE A 141 -1.50 2.59 -19.88
N ASN A 142 -0.64 1.84 -20.57
CA ASN A 142 0.76 2.19 -20.78
C ASN A 142 0.97 3.27 -21.85
N SER A 143 -0.11 3.75 -22.48
CA SER A 143 -0.10 4.91 -23.37
C SER A 143 -0.53 6.20 -22.67
N TRP A 144 -0.88 6.13 -21.37
CA TRP A 144 -1.27 7.31 -20.60
C TRP A 144 -0.06 8.21 -20.34
N ASN A 145 -0.22 9.51 -20.60
CA ASN A 145 0.81 10.48 -20.25
C ASN A 145 0.74 10.81 -18.75
N THR A 146 1.64 10.23 -17.96
CA THR A 146 1.70 10.38 -16.50
C THR A 146 2.80 11.33 -16.04
N SER A 147 3.51 12.00 -16.96
CA SER A 147 4.72 12.78 -16.64
C SER A 147 4.47 14.00 -15.73
N ALA A 148 3.23 14.48 -15.64
CA ALA A 148 2.84 15.59 -14.78
C ALA A 148 2.28 15.14 -13.41
N VAL A 149 2.07 13.84 -13.21
CA VAL A 149 1.47 13.30 -11.99
C VAL A 149 2.49 13.29 -10.87
N THR A 150 2.15 13.94 -9.76
CA THR A 150 2.96 14.01 -8.54
C THR A 150 2.44 13.09 -7.43
N ASP A 151 1.15 12.75 -7.43
CA ASP A 151 0.51 11.93 -6.40
C ASP A 151 -0.19 10.71 -7.01
N MET A 152 0.27 9.51 -6.62
CA MET A 152 -0.33 8.21 -6.99
C MET A 152 -0.85 7.44 -5.75
N SER A 153 -1.09 8.13 -4.64
CA SER A 153 -1.54 7.53 -3.38
C SER A 153 -2.85 6.76 -3.58
N PHE A 154 -2.95 5.56 -3.00
CA PHE A 154 -4.13 4.69 -3.09
C PHE A 154 -4.61 4.30 -4.50
N MET A 155 -3.85 4.59 -5.58
CA MET A 155 -4.34 4.48 -6.96
C MET A 155 -4.99 3.12 -7.27
N PHE A 156 -4.42 2.02 -6.79
CA PHE A 156 -4.92 0.65 -6.97
C PHE A 156 -5.28 -0.03 -5.63
N TYR A 157 -5.44 0.73 -4.55
CA TYR A 157 -5.71 0.17 -3.23
C TYR A 157 -6.96 -0.71 -3.24
N GLY A 158 -6.84 -1.99 -2.87
CA GLY A 158 -7.95 -2.94 -2.86
C GLY A 158 -8.35 -3.53 -4.22
N CYS A 159 -7.57 -3.29 -5.29
CA CYS A 159 -7.71 -4.00 -6.56
C CYS A 159 -7.15 -5.42 -6.45
N SER A 160 -7.85 -6.30 -5.70
CA SER A 160 -7.35 -7.61 -5.28
C SER A 160 -6.88 -8.53 -6.41
N VAL A 161 -7.46 -8.39 -7.61
CA VAL A 161 -7.12 -9.21 -8.79
C VAL A 161 -6.21 -8.51 -9.80
N PHE A 162 -5.77 -7.28 -9.52
CA PHE A 162 -4.95 -6.50 -10.44
C PHE A 162 -3.52 -7.04 -10.50
N ASN A 163 -3.04 -7.28 -11.72
CA ASN A 163 -1.69 -7.77 -11.96
C ASN A 163 -1.19 -7.37 -13.37
N GLN A 164 -1.52 -6.16 -13.82
CA GLN A 164 -1.05 -5.66 -15.10
C GLN A 164 0.33 -5.00 -14.95
N ALA A 165 1.21 -5.19 -15.93
CA ALA A 165 2.48 -4.45 -16.01
C ALA A 165 2.23 -2.97 -16.32
N LEU A 166 2.92 -2.10 -15.60
CA LEU A 166 2.78 -0.64 -15.67
C LEU A 166 4.06 0.01 -16.20
N SER A 167 3.92 0.87 -17.21
CA SER A 167 5.00 1.64 -17.84
C SER A 167 4.78 3.14 -17.70
N PHE A 168 4.39 3.58 -16.51
CA PHE A 168 4.16 4.99 -16.20
C PHE A 168 5.46 5.78 -16.11
N ASP A 169 5.43 7.04 -16.56
CA ASP A 169 6.43 8.03 -16.20
C ASP A 169 6.15 8.48 -14.76
N THR A 170 7.02 8.07 -13.85
CA THR A 170 6.92 8.32 -12.41
C THR A 170 7.94 9.33 -11.93
N SER A 171 8.67 10.00 -12.85
CA SER A 171 9.79 10.89 -12.52
C SER A 171 9.39 12.11 -11.68
N ALA A 172 8.13 12.54 -11.77
CA ALA A 172 7.56 13.64 -10.98
C ALA A 172 6.83 13.17 -9.71
N VAL A 173 6.63 11.86 -9.51
CA VAL A 173 5.85 11.34 -8.39
C VAL A 173 6.60 11.50 -7.07
N THR A 174 5.95 12.13 -6.09
CA THR A 174 6.51 12.38 -4.76
C THR A 174 5.93 11.46 -3.68
N THR A 175 4.78 10.84 -3.92
CA THR A 175 4.16 9.88 -3.00
C THR A 175 3.56 8.67 -3.72
N MET A 176 3.84 7.48 -3.17
CA MET A 176 3.25 6.20 -3.56
C MET A 176 2.53 5.53 -2.38
N TYR A 177 2.07 6.33 -1.43
CA TYR A 177 1.39 5.89 -0.21
C TYR A 177 0.23 4.94 -0.52
N VAL A 178 0.28 3.72 0.01
CA VAL A 178 -0.76 2.67 -0.12
C VAL A 178 -1.13 2.33 -1.58
N MET A 179 -0.26 2.59 -2.56
CA MET A 179 -0.63 2.50 -3.99
C MET A 179 -1.18 1.14 -4.41
N PHE A 180 -0.59 0.04 -3.93
CA PHE A 180 -0.99 -1.33 -4.26
C PHE A 180 -1.51 -2.13 -3.08
N ALA A 181 -1.71 -1.54 -1.90
CA ALA A 181 -2.11 -2.35 -0.76
C ALA A 181 -3.42 -3.12 -1.03
N ASN A 182 -3.52 -4.32 -0.47
CA ASN A 182 -4.59 -5.30 -0.72
C ASN A 182 -4.73 -5.76 -2.19
N CYS A 183 -3.75 -5.54 -3.06
CA CYS A 183 -3.68 -6.19 -4.38
C CYS A 183 -3.10 -7.60 -4.25
N SER A 184 -3.89 -8.55 -3.72
CA SER A 184 -3.39 -9.89 -3.34
C SER A 184 -2.78 -10.69 -4.48
N LEU A 185 -3.22 -10.48 -5.74
CA LEU A 185 -2.66 -11.15 -6.92
C LEU A 185 -1.51 -10.40 -7.61
N PHE A 186 -1.11 -9.23 -7.10
CA PHE A 186 -0.10 -8.40 -7.75
C PHE A 186 1.30 -9.03 -7.66
N LYS A 187 1.87 -9.32 -8.83
CA LYS A 187 3.21 -9.91 -9.01
C LYS A 187 4.00 -9.25 -10.14
N SER A 188 3.46 -8.19 -10.74
CA SER A 188 4.07 -7.56 -11.90
C SER A 188 5.34 -6.81 -11.53
N ALA A 189 6.34 -6.86 -12.41
CA ALA A 189 7.56 -6.09 -12.25
C ALA A 189 7.27 -4.58 -12.37
N LEU A 190 7.98 -3.79 -11.58
CA LEU A 190 7.86 -2.33 -11.57
C LEU A 190 9.19 -1.70 -12.00
N THR A 191 9.13 -0.85 -13.02
CA THR A 191 10.29 -0.10 -13.55
C THR A 191 10.16 1.40 -13.26
N PHE A 192 9.54 1.75 -12.13
CA PHE A 192 9.28 3.13 -11.75
C PHE A 192 10.55 3.89 -11.44
N ASN A 193 10.59 5.17 -11.85
CA ASN A 193 11.56 6.12 -11.34
C ASN A 193 11.05 6.67 -10.02
N THR A 194 11.68 6.27 -8.92
CA THR A 194 11.29 6.67 -7.56
C THR A 194 12.19 7.77 -6.97
N SER A 195 13.04 8.41 -7.76
CA SER A 195 14.06 9.35 -7.23
C SER A 195 13.49 10.57 -6.52
N ALA A 196 12.24 10.94 -6.82
CA ALA A 196 11.52 12.05 -6.20
C ALA A 196 10.56 11.61 -5.08
N VAL A 197 10.37 10.30 -4.87
CA VAL A 197 9.40 9.76 -3.92
C VAL A 197 9.93 9.93 -2.49
N THR A 198 9.12 10.53 -1.63
CA THR A 198 9.44 10.72 -0.20
C THR A 198 8.65 9.78 0.71
N ASP A 199 7.48 9.31 0.28
CA ASP A 199 6.60 8.44 1.08
C ASP A 199 6.24 7.14 0.36
N MET A 200 6.56 6.01 1.01
CA MET A 200 6.27 4.65 0.55
C MET A 200 5.51 3.81 1.60
N ILE A 201 4.87 4.46 2.60
CA ILE A 201 4.14 3.76 3.65
C ILE A 201 3.07 2.85 3.03
N TYR A 202 3.03 1.59 3.49
CA TYR A 202 2.11 0.53 3.05
C TYR A 202 2.00 0.30 1.53
N MET A 203 2.99 0.71 0.72
CA MET A 203 2.88 0.65 -0.75
C MET A 203 2.42 -0.72 -1.28
N PHE A 204 2.89 -1.82 -0.69
CA PHE A 204 2.54 -3.20 -1.08
C PHE A 204 1.81 -3.99 0.01
N ALA A 205 1.28 -3.34 1.05
CA ALA A 205 0.73 -4.07 2.19
C ALA A 205 -0.36 -5.08 1.76
N ASN A 206 -0.30 -6.31 2.26
CA ASN A 206 -1.17 -7.45 1.91
C ASN A 206 -1.17 -7.86 0.43
N CYS A 207 -0.13 -7.54 -0.34
CA CYS A 207 0.11 -8.15 -1.64
C CYS A 207 0.72 -9.55 -1.45
N SER A 208 -0.11 -10.53 -1.09
CA SER A 208 0.34 -11.84 -0.63
C SER A 208 1.21 -12.62 -1.63
N LEU A 209 1.06 -12.37 -2.94
CA LEU A 209 1.86 -13.00 -4.00
C LEU A 209 3.06 -12.14 -4.48
N PHE A 210 3.24 -10.95 -3.92
CA PHE A 210 4.31 -10.05 -4.35
C PHE A 210 5.67 -10.56 -3.88
N ASN A 211 6.57 -10.80 -4.85
CA ASN A 211 7.93 -11.31 -4.59
C ASN A 211 8.90 -10.80 -5.67
N GLN A 212 8.73 -9.57 -6.14
CA GLN A 212 9.57 -8.98 -7.17
C GLN A 212 10.78 -8.27 -6.57
N MET A 213 11.92 -8.37 -7.25
CA MET A 213 13.10 -7.57 -6.91
C MET A 213 12.83 -6.11 -7.29
N LEU A 214 13.14 -5.19 -6.38
CA LEU A 214 12.89 -3.76 -6.58
C LEU A 214 14.21 -3.01 -6.78
N SER A 215 14.32 -2.34 -7.92
CA SER A 215 15.47 -1.46 -8.26
C SER A 215 15.11 0.02 -8.05
N PHE A 216 14.42 0.32 -6.96
CA PHE A 216 13.98 1.68 -6.63
C PHE A 216 15.14 2.53 -6.13
N ASN A 217 15.18 3.79 -6.55
CA ASN A 217 16.00 4.81 -5.89
C ASN A 217 15.22 5.33 -4.68
N THR A 218 15.66 5.00 -3.47
CA THR A 218 15.00 5.40 -2.22
C THR A 218 15.73 6.52 -1.47
N SER A 219 16.69 7.22 -2.10
CA SER A 219 17.52 8.21 -1.40
C SER A 219 16.73 9.42 -0.85
N ALA A 220 15.56 9.71 -1.41
CA ALA A 220 14.67 10.78 -0.96
C ALA A 220 13.57 10.29 0.01
N VAL A 221 13.43 8.98 0.22
CA VAL A 221 12.35 8.41 1.03
C VAL A 221 12.61 8.66 2.51
N THR A 222 11.62 9.21 3.20
CA THR A 222 11.67 9.48 4.64
C THR A 222 10.81 8.51 5.45
N THR A 223 9.82 7.86 4.83
CA THR A 223 8.89 6.93 5.50
C THR A 223 8.68 5.64 4.71
N MET A 224 8.88 4.48 5.37
CA MET A 224 8.72 3.14 4.78
C MET A 224 7.87 2.19 5.67
N GLY A 225 7.16 2.74 6.64
CA GLY A 225 6.31 1.98 7.57
C GLY A 225 5.36 1.03 6.82
N GLY A 226 5.40 -0.25 7.18
CA GLY A 226 4.49 -1.27 6.64
C GLY A 226 4.60 -1.54 5.15
N MET A 227 5.66 -1.09 4.46
CA MET A 227 5.77 -1.15 2.99
C MET A 227 5.44 -2.54 2.41
N PHE A 228 5.89 -3.61 3.07
CA PHE A 228 5.63 -5.01 2.67
C PHE A 228 4.74 -5.77 3.67
N SER A 229 4.13 -5.11 4.65
CA SER A 229 3.33 -5.78 5.70
C SER A 229 2.30 -6.73 5.07
N GLY A 230 2.29 -8.02 5.43
CA GLY A 230 1.38 -9.04 4.90
C GLY A 230 1.77 -9.62 3.53
N CYS A 231 2.92 -9.27 2.95
CA CYS A 231 3.42 -9.89 1.72
C CYS A 231 4.01 -11.28 2.03
N SER A 232 3.15 -12.28 2.23
CA SER A 232 3.55 -13.61 2.70
C SER A 232 4.55 -14.33 1.79
N ALA A 233 4.53 -14.09 0.48
CA ALA A 233 5.48 -14.64 -0.49
C ALA A 233 6.79 -13.84 -0.63
N PHE A 234 6.89 -12.63 -0.05
CA PHE A 234 8.03 -11.75 -0.28
C PHE A 234 9.31 -12.29 0.35
N ASN A 235 10.32 -12.51 -0.48
CA ASN A 235 11.63 -12.99 -0.08
C ASN A 235 12.70 -12.55 -1.10
N GLN A 236 12.77 -11.25 -1.37
CA GLN A 236 13.81 -10.65 -2.22
C GLN A 236 14.78 -9.83 -1.39
N ALA A 237 16.04 -9.78 -1.85
CA ALA A 237 17.01 -8.83 -1.32
C ALA A 237 16.60 -7.40 -1.66
N LEU A 238 16.80 -6.47 -0.72
CA LEU A 238 16.47 -5.06 -0.86
C LEU A 238 17.72 -4.20 -0.68
N SER A 239 18.17 -3.57 -1.76
CA SER A 239 19.30 -2.62 -1.76
C SER A 239 18.77 -1.19 -1.70
N PHE A 240 18.16 -0.83 -0.57
CA PHE A 240 17.59 0.49 -0.37
C PHE A 240 18.57 1.43 0.30
N ASN A 241 18.60 2.68 -0.18
CA ASN A 241 19.15 3.78 0.58
C ASN A 241 18.12 4.24 1.61
N THR A 242 18.41 4.00 2.88
CA THR A 242 17.53 4.28 4.01
C THR A 242 18.07 5.40 4.91
N SER A 243 19.09 6.16 4.46
CA SER A 243 19.78 7.15 5.31
C SER A 243 18.88 8.31 5.74
N ALA A 244 17.80 8.59 5.00
CA ALA A 244 16.81 9.61 5.31
C ALA A 244 15.55 9.05 5.99
N VAL A 245 15.43 7.73 6.11
CA VAL A 245 14.22 7.08 6.63
C VAL A 245 14.17 7.20 8.15
N THR A 246 13.05 7.68 8.67
CA THR A 246 12.84 7.84 10.13
C THR A 246 11.88 6.81 10.72
N ASP A 247 11.06 6.16 9.88
CA ASP A 247 10.04 5.18 10.31
C ASP A 247 10.09 3.92 9.43
N MET A 248 10.32 2.77 10.09
CA MET A 248 10.32 1.41 9.52
C MET A 248 9.41 0.46 10.30
N ASN A 249 8.43 0.99 11.04
CA ASN A 249 7.50 0.16 11.78
C ASN A 249 6.78 -0.81 10.83
N ASN A 250 6.51 -2.04 11.27
CA ASN A 250 5.78 -3.05 10.49
C ASN A 250 6.33 -3.37 9.08
N MET A 251 7.54 -2.92 8.70
CA MET A 251 8.01 -2.93 7.30
C MET A 251 7.85 -4.29 6.62
N PHE A 252 8.12 -5.37 7.34
CA PHE A 252 7.96 -6.76 6.90
C PHE A 252 6.97 -7.55 7.75
N SER A 253 6.15 -6.90 8.60
CA SER A 253 5.21 -7.62 9.47
C SER A 253 4.39 -8.63 8.67
N SER A 254 4.24 -9.86 9.16
CA SER A 254 3.55 -10.97 8.52
C SER A 254 4.08 -11.41 7.14
N CYS A 255 5.32 -11.06 6.77
CA CYS A 255 6.02 -11.64 5.61
C CYS A 255 6.56 -13.04 5.96
N SER A 256 5.68 -14.03 6.00
CA SER A 256 6.01 -15.38 6.52
C SER A 256 7.19 -16.07 5.84
N SER A 257 7.43 -15.81 4.55
CA SER A 257 8.54 -16.39 3.77
C SER A 257 9.82 -15.56 3.78
N PHE A 258 9.81 -14.37 4.40
CA PHE A 258 10.93 -13.44 4.31
C PHE A 258 12.13 -13.95 5.09
N ASN A 259 13.23 -14.20 4.38
CA ASN A 259 14.51 -14.62 4.94
C ASN A 259 15.68 -14.12 4.07
N SER A 260 15.48 -12.99 3.39
CA SER A 260 16.49 -12.40 2.51
C SER A 260 17.41 -11.45 3.27
N VAL A 261 18.67 -11.37 2.84
CA VAL A 261 19.66 -10.48 3.43
C VAL A 261 19.22 -9.02 3.36
N LEU A 262 19.44 -8.28 4.45
CA LEU A 262 19.14 -6.85 4.54
C LEU A 262 20.35 -6.05 4.07
N THR A 263 20.23 -5.35 2.94
CA THR A 263 21.29 -4.51 2.36
C THR A 263 20.91 -3.03 2.39
N PHE A 264 20.59 -2.52 3.58
CA PHE A 264 20.30 -1.12 3.82
C PHE A 264 21.58 -0.29 3.91
N THR A 265 21.57 0.93 3.35
CA THR A 265 22.76 1.82 3.39
C THR A 265 23.05 2.35 4.80
N SER A 266 22.01 2.72 5.55
CA SER A 266 22.12 3.13 6.97
C SER A 266 20.72 3.19 7.60
N THR A 267 20.57 2.80 8.86
CA THR A 267 19.35 2.99 9.65
C THR A 267 19.53 3.98 10.81
N SER A 268 20.62 4.76 10.82
CA SER A 268 20.97 5.66 11.93
C SER A 268 19.96 6.78 12.21
N ALA A 269 19.09 7.10 11.24
CA ALA A 269 18.02 8.09 11.38
C ALA A 269 16.68 7.47 11.83
N VAL A 270 16.57 6.14 11.84
CA VAL A 270 15.32 5.44 12.16
C VAL A 270 15.02 5.58 13.65
N THR A 271 13.82 6.04 13.95
CA THR A 271 13.33 6.23 15.32
C THR A 271 12.31 5.17 15.73
N ASN A 272 11.69 4.48 14.77
CA ASN A 272 10.68 3.45 15.02
C ASN A 272 10.97 2.18 14.21
N MET A 273 11.17 1.05 14.89
CA MET A 273 11.30 -0.30 14.30
C MET A 273 10.31 -1.28 14.92
N SER A 274 9.23 -0.80 15.55
CA SER A 274 8.25 -1.68 16.17
C SER A 274 7.60 -2.60 15.15
N SER A 275 7.43 -3.86 15.52
CA SER A 275 6.86 -4.91 14.68
C SER A 275 7.54 -5.10 13.31
N MET A 276 8.77 -4.62 13.11
CA MET A 276 9.42 -4.60 11.78
C MET A 276 9.45 -5.98 11.11
N PHE A 277 9.70 -7.05 11.87
CA PHE A 277 9.70 -8.44 11.41
C PHE A 277 8.64 -9.30 12.09
N GLN A 278 7.63 -8.70 12.74
CA GLN A 278 6.60 -9.46 13.45
C GLN A 278 6.01 -10.54 12.53
N SER A 279 5.84 -11.77 13.01
CA SER A 279 5.30 -12.93 12.28
C SER A 279 6.05 -13.30 10.98
N CYS A 280 7.32 -12.89 10.83
CA CYS A 280 8.20 -13.40 9.77
C CYS A 280 8.74 -14.79 10.15
N MET A 281 7.89 -15.82 10.04
CA MET A 281 8.19 -17.17 10.53
C MET A 281 9.51 -17.75 10.02
N ALA A 282 9.89 -17.48 8.76
CA ALA A 282 11.13 -17.97 8.16
C ALA A 282 12.37 -17.10 8.45
N PHE A 283 12.22 -15.93 9.06
CA PHE A 283 13.32 -14.96 9.18
C PHE A 283 14.40 -15.45 10.14
N ASN A 284 15.62 -15.61 9.62
CA ASN A 284 16.80 -15.98 10.39
C ASN A 284 18.07 -15.32 9.83
N GLN A 285 17.95 -14.11 9.27
CA GLN A 285 19.08 -13.35 8.75
C GLN A 285 19.73 -12.49 9.83
N SER A 286 21.03 -12.25 9.68
CA SER A 286 21.76 -11.36 10.58
C SER A 286 21.17 -9.95 10.56
N VAL A 287 21.05 -9.35 11.74
CA VAL A 287 20.60 -7.96 11.94
C VAL A 287 21.75 -7.03 12.32
N ALA A 288 23.00 -7.47 12.10
CA ALA A 288 24.20 -6.73 12.46
C ALA A 288 24.35 -5.39 11.73
N THR A 289 23.67 -5.22 10.59
CA THR A 289 23.69 -4.00 9.78
C THR A 289 22.72 -2.93 10.28
N LEU A 290 21.82 -3.25 11.20
CA LEU A 290 20.87 -2.29 11.74
C LEU A 290 21.55 -1.44 12.82
N ASP A 291 21.72 -0.16 12.52
CA ASP A 291 22.01 0.86 13.53
C ASP A 291 20.70 1.23 14.25
N THR A 292 20.64 0.94 15.56
CA THR A 292 19.49 1.23 16.42
C THR A 292 19.73 2.39 17.40
N SER A 293 20.80 3.17 17.21
CA SER A 293 21.21 4.23 18.15
C SER A 293 20.17 5.34 18.32
N ALA A 294 19.38 5.61 17.29
CA ALA A 294 18.28 6.59 17.31
C ALA A 294 16.90 5.97 17.58
N VAL A 295 16.79 4.64 17.67
CA VAL A 295 15.48 3.98 17.80
C VAL A 295 14.90 4.21 19.19
N ARG A 296 13.61 4.52 19.25
CA ARG A 296 12.79 4.74 20.45
C ARG A 296 11.89 3.57 20.77
N ASP A 297 11.42 2.85 19.76
CA ASP A 297 10.47 1.75 19.88
C ASP A 297 10.92 0.53 19.06
N MET A 298 11.11 -0.60 19.76
CA MET A 298 11.38 -1.93 19.20
C MET A 298 10.40 -2.98 19.74
N SER A 299 9.24 -2.54 20.23
CA SER A 299 8.17 -3.45 20.64
C SER A 299 7.80 -4.39 19.50
N PHE A 300 7.59 -5.67 19.81
CA PHE A 300 7.25 -6.74 18.86
C PHE A 300 8.21 -6.94 17.67
N MET A 301 9.42 -6.35 17.67
CA MET A 301 10.29 -6.29 16.48
C MET A 301 10.51 -7.65 15.79
N PHE A 302 10.69 -8.72 16.55
CA PHE A 302 10.83 -10.11 16.06
C PHE A 302 9.71 -11.04 16.55
N ALA A 303 8.64 -10.52 17.14
CA ALA A 303 7.58 -11.34 17.71
C ALA A 303 7.03 -12.32 16.66
N GLY A 304 6.97 -13.62 16.94
CA GLY A 304 6.48 -14.65 16.02
C GLY A 304 7.49 -15.11 14.95
N CYS A 305 8.74 -14.63 14.98
CA CYS A 305 9.81 -15.16 14.13
C CYS A 305 10.29 -16.53 14.65
N SER A 306 9.51 -17.58 14.38
CA SER A 306 9.72 -18.91 14.96
C SER A 306 11.06 -19.56 14.58
N ALA A 307 11.70 -19.15 13.48
CA ALA A 307 13.02 -19.61 13.05
C ALA A 307 14.20 -18.71 13.48
N PHE A 308 13.95 -17.55 14.10
CA PHE A 308 15.00 -16.57 14.38
C PHE A 308 15.94 -17.04 15.50
N ASN A 309 17.22 -17.17 15.19
CA ASN A 309 18.27 -17.57 16.15
C ASN A 309 19.59 -16.80 15.95
N GLN A 310 19.52 -15.61 15.36
CA GLN A 310 20.73 -14.80 15.13
C GLN A 310 21.14 -14.05 16.39
N SER A 311 22.43 -13.70 16.47
CA SER A 311 22.89 -12.77 17.49
C SER A 311 22.29 -11.39 17.27
N VAL A 312 21.87 -10.76 18.36
CA VAL A 312 21.41 -9.36 18.44
C VAL A 312 22.38 -8.52 19.25
N ALA A 313 23.64 -8.95 19.38
CA ALA A 313 24.66 -8.27 20.19
C ALA A 313 25.05 -6.87 19.66
N THR A 314 24.73 -6.59 18.40
CA THR A 314 24.91 -5.27 17.76
C THR A 314 23.73 -4.33 18.01
N ILE A 315 22.56 -4.85 18.37
CA ILE A 315 21.37 -4.05 18.64
C ILE A 315 21.56 -3.39 20.00
N THR A 316 21.51 -2.06 20.02
CA THR A 316 21.64 -1.27 21.26
C THR A 316 20.31 -0.65 21.66
N THR A 317 20.08 -0.52 22.96
CA THR A 317 18.84 0.04 23.54
C THR A 317 19.06 1.39 24.21
N GLN A 318 20.08 2.16 23.79
CA GLN A 318 20.50 3.39 24.47
C GLN A 318 19.42 4.48 24.53
N GLN A 319 18.57 4.55 23.49
CA GLN A 319 17.48 5.52 23.41
C GLN A 319 16.10 4.83 23.34
N VAL A 320 16.06 3.51 23.41
CA VAL A 320 14.84 2.71 23.28
C VAL A 320 14.06 2.78 24.58
N LEU A 321 12.75 3.02 24.49
CA LEU A 321 11.83 3.09 25.63
C LEU A 321 11.04 1.78 25.79
N ASP A 322 10.74 1.11 24.68
CA ASP A 322 9.86 -0.06 24.63
C ASP A 322 10.50 -1.20 23.83
N THR A 323 10.61 -2.36 24.48
CA THR A 323 11.05 -3.65 23.91
C THR A 323 10.08 -4.77 24.27
N SER A 324 8.84 -4.41 24.67
CA SER A 324 7.80 -5.36 25.00
C SER A 324 7.57 -6.33 23.82
N TYR A 325 7.39 -7.61 24.14
CA TYR A 325 7.20 -8.68 23.16
C TYR A 325 8.29 -8.83 22.09
N MET A 326 9.46 -8.19 22.20
CA MET A 326 10.45 -8.10 21.11
C MET A 326 10.80 -9.46 20.50
N PHE A 327 10.89 -10.53 21.29
CA PHE A 327 11.16 -11.90 20.85
C PHE A 327 10.00 -12.87 21.15
N ALA A 328 8.82 -12.38 21.52
CA ALA A 328 7.69 -13.25 21.88
C ALA A 328 7.38 -14.25 20.76
N GLY A 329 7.34 -15.56 21.06
CA GLY A 329 7.11 -16.61 20.07
C GLY A 329 8.31 -16.96 19.17
N CYS A 330 9.51 -16.43 19.44
CA CYS A 330 10.74 -16.89 18.78
C CYS A 330 11.18 -18.25 19.36
N LEU A 331 10.54 -19.32 18.89
CA LEU A 331 10.62 -20.66 19.50
C LEU A 331 12.05 -21.20 19.67
N VAL A 332 12.93 -20.91 18.71
CA VAL A 332 14.32 -21.40 18.68
C VAL A 332 15.36 -20.37 19.11
N PHE A 333 14.95 -19.18 19.56
CA PHE A 333 15.88 -18.09 19.82
C PHE A 333 16.78 -18.38 21.03
N ASN A 334 18.08 -18.44 20.78
CA ASN A 334 19.13 -18.52 21.79
C ASN A 334 20.39 -17.73 21.37
N GLY A 335 20.23 -16.75 20.48
CA GLY A 335 21.28 -15.88 19.97
C GLY A 335 21.88 -14.98 21.07
N ALA A 336 23.10 -14.47 20.87
CA ALA A 336 23.73 -13.60 21.86
C ALA A 336 22.99 -12.26 21.99
N ILE A 337 22.71 -11.86 23.25
CA ILE A 337 21.90 -10.70 23.65
C ILE A 337 22.68 -9.64 24.42
N ASN A 338 24.02 -9.73 24.46
CA ASN A 338 24.87 -8.87 25.29
C ASN A 338 24.88 -7.38 24.86
N GLY A 339 24.41 -7.07 23.65
CA GLY A 339 24.17 -5.69 23.21
C GLY A 339 22.90 -5.06 23.77
N LEU A 340 21.94 -5.89 24.17
CA LEU A 340 20.72 -5.44 24.81
C LEU A 340 21.03 -5.10 26.28
N PHE A 341 20.58 -3.93 26.73
CA PHE A 341 20.67 -3.48 28.13
C PHE A 341 22.06 -3.67 28.78
N PRO A 342 23.15 -3.18 28.16
CA PRO A 342 24.49 -3.39 28.66
C PRO A 342 24.61 -2.90 30.11
N SER A 343 25.12 -3.75 31.00
CA SER A 343 25.15 -3.52 32.46
C SER A 343 25.94 -2.27 32.88
N PHE A 344 26.84 -1.79 32.01
CA PHE A 344 27.69 -0.63 32.23
C PHE A 344 27.11 0.70 31.70
N LEU A 345 25.97 0.69 31.01
CA LEU A 345 25.27 1.90 30.55
C LEU A 345 23.96 2.09 31.30
N LYS A 346 23.54 3.36 31.44
CA LYS A 346 22.22 3.70 31.96
C LYS A 346 21.18 3.38 30.89
N SER A 347 20.49 2.25 31.04
CA SER A 347 19.31 1.93 30.23
C SER A 347 18.22 2.97 30.48
N VAL A 348 17.51 3.36 29.41
CA VAL A 348 16.30 4.20 29.48
C VAL A 348 15.03 3.40 29.15
N VAL A 349 15.16 2.10 28.89
CA VAL A 349 14.04 1.23 28.56
C VAL A 349 13.12 1.10 29.78
N THR A 350 11.84 1.38 29.57
CA THR A 350 10.81 1.32 30.60
C THR A 350 9.94 0.06 30.53
N ASP A 351 9.86 -0.58 29.37
CA ASP A 351 9.01 -1.75 29.15
C ASP A 351 9.78 -2.92 28.49
N ILE A 352 9.84 -4.05 29.20
CA ILE A 352 10.36 -5.34 28.71
C ILE A 352 9.34 -6.47 28.92
N SER A 353 8.07 -6.12 29.10
CA SER A 353 6.98 -7.08 29.33
C SER A 353 6.90 -8.07 28.17
N PHE A 354 6.71 -9.35 28.49
CA PHE A 354 6.57 -10.44 27.52
C PHE A 354 7.71 -10.58 26.50
N MET A 355 8.86 -9.95 26.74
CA MET A 355 9.96 -9.86 25.76
C MET A 355 10.39 -11.22 25.20
N PHE A 356 10.38 -12.28 26.01
CA PHE A 356 10.71 -13.66 25.62
C PHE A 356 9.53 -14.62 25.80
N GLN A 357 8.29 -14.13 25.85
CA GLN A 357 7.12 -14.99 25.98
C GLN A 357 7.17 -16.13 24.96
N SER A 358 6.92 -17.36 25.39
CA SER A 358 6.93 -18.56 24.52
C SER A 358 8.24 -18.82 23.76
N CYS A 359 9.39 -18.31 24.24
CA CYS A 359 10.71 -18.66 23.69
C CYS A 359 11.18 -20.01 24.24
N SER A 360 10.82 -21.12 23.59
CA SER A 360 11.08 -22.47 24.09
C SER A 360 12.58 -22.80 24.28
N ALA A 361 13.44 -22.32 23.38
CA ALA A 361 14.88 -22.63 23.38
C ALA A 361 15.76 -21.63 24.14
N PHE A 362 15.20 -20.53 24.66
CA PHE A 362 16.00 -19.47 25.27
C PHE A 362 16.54 -19.92 26.64
N ASN A 363 17.87 -20.06 26.75
CA ASN A 363 18.55 -20.45 28.01
C ASN A 363 19.87 -19.70 28.21
N ARG A 364 19.87 -18.38 28.02
CA ARG A 364 21.04 -17.54 28.24
C ARG A 364 21.01 -16.87 29.60
N ALA A 365 22.20 -16.73 30.19
CA ALA A 365 22.41 -15.85 31.33
C ALA A 365 22.11 -14.40 30.92
N ILE A 366 21.38 -13.70 31.78
CA ILE A 366 21.01 -12.31 31.60
C ILE A 366 21.73 -11.48 32.66
N ASN A 367 22.51 -10.51 32.20
CA ASN A 367 23.19 -9.54 33.06
C ASN A 367 22.91 -8.13 32.54
N TRP A 368 21.70 -7.66 32.83
CA TRP A 368 21.15 -6.42 32.29
C TRP A 368 21.02 -5.35 33.36
N ASN A 369 21.23 -4.08 32.97
CA ASN A 369 20.84 -2.95 33.80
C ASN A 369 19.35 -2.65 33.62
N THR A 370 18.53 -3.10 34.57
CA THR A 370 17.07 -2.93 34.56
C THR A 370 16.57 -1.77 35.42
N PHE A 371 17.43 -0.84 35.84
CA PHE A 371 17.06 0.23 36.79
C PHE A 371 15.89 1.11 36.31
N ALA A 372 15.78 1.36 35.01
CA ALA A 372 14.71 2.18 34.41
C ALA A 372 13.43 1.38 34.09
N VAL A 373 13.49 0.04 34.14
CA VAL A 373 12.38 -0.84 33.77
C VAL A 373 11.26 -0.70 34.77
N ARG A 374 10.04 -0.45 34.27
CA ARG A 374 8.81 -0.30 35.04
C ARG A 374 7.87 -1.48 34.87
N ASP A 375 7.92 -2.13 33.71
CA ASP A 375 7.15 -3.33 33.40
C ASP A 375 8.07 -4.46 32.91
N MET A 376 7.99 -5.61 33.60
CA MET A 376 8.66 -6.87 33.29
C MET A 376 7.66 -8.04 33.35
N SER A 377 6.36 -7.74 33.31
CA SER A 377 5.30 -8.72 33.39
C SER A 377 5.44 -9.76 32.29
N GLY A 378 5.30 -11.04 32.65
CA GLY A 378 5.32 -12.14 31.69
C GLY A 378 6.59 -12.27 30.84
N MET A 379 7.72 -11.63 31.21
CA MET A 379 8.93 -11.59 30.38
C MET A 379 9.37 -12.97 29.86
N PHE A 380 9.20 -14.03 30.65
CA PHE A 380 9.49 -15.43 30.28
C PHE A 380 8.27 -16.35 30.39
N SER A 381 7.04 -15.81 30.32
CA SER A 381 5.85 -16.66 30.37
C SER A 381 5.88 -17.70 29.26
N ASP A 382 5.58 -18.95 29.59
CA ASP A 382 5.57 -20.09 28.64
C ASP A 382 6.95 -20.44 28.03
N CYS A 383 8.07 -19.97 28.63
CA CYS A 383 9.40 -20.51 28.34
C CYS A 383 9.58 -21.90 28.95
N ILE A 384 10.18 -22.84 28.21
CA ILE A 384 10.32 -24.23 28.65
C ILE A 384 11.67 -24.48 29.35
N ILE A 385 12.76 -23.88 28.86
CA ILE A 385 14.13 -24.26 29.26
C ILE A 385 14.84 -23.18 30.09
N PHE A 386 14.32 -21.94 30.15
CA PHE A 386 15.03 -20.82 30.78
C PHE A 386 15.51 -21.14 32.21
N ASN A 387 16.81 -20.96 32.45
CA ASN A 387 17.48 -21.23 33.72
C ASN A 387 17.50 -22.71 34.14
N SER A 388 17.44 -23.63 33.17
CA SER A 388 17.69 -25.07 33.38
C SER A 388 19.19 -25.37 33.43
N PRO A 389 19.67 -26.20 34.39
CA PRO A 389 21.10 -26.46 34.65
C PRO A 389 21.82 -27.25 33.56
#